data_AF-A0A5C5RAZ4-F1
#
_entry.id   AF-A0A5C5RAZ4-F1
#
_cell.length_a   1.000
_cell.length_b   1.000
_cell.length_c   1.000
_cell.angle_alpha   90.00
_cell.angle_beta   90.00
_cell.angle_gamma   90.00
#
_symmetry.space_group_name_H-M   'P 1'
#
loop_
_entity.id
_entity.type
_entity.pdbx_description
1 polymer ?
#
loop_
_entity_poly.entity_id
_entity_poly.type
_entity_poly.pdbx_seq_one_letter_code
_entity_poly.pdbx_strand_id
1 'polypeptide(L)'
;SNTGTTDTAAASANASDTDAPALVKAASEASKNVTSVHFLVKVDGKVPNMPITKVDGDLQVKPTTQATGTATIDIGGQSEGRFVYTDGTMYASLLGANYVDYGDGASIYDVSALFDPTKGIPNVLAKMTGVKAAGTETIDGQETTKVTGTVPATEIAAISGSRVDPEKSVPVPTTAWIQKSGDKQVVRL
;
A
#
# COMPACT_ATOMS: atom_id res chain seq x y z
N SER A 1 -35.45 -11.92 45.24
CA SER A 1 -35.63 -10.65 44.49
C SER A 1 -34.32 -10.28 43.83
N ASN A 2 -34.42 -9.88 42.57
CA ASN A 2 -33.37 -9.59 41.59
C ASN A 2 -32.76 -8.17 41.77
N THR A 3 -31.67 -7.92 41.03
CA THR A 3 -31.06 -6.66 40.51
C THR A 3 -29.59 -6.48 40.97
N GLY A 4 -28.60 -6.25 40.10
CA GLY A 4 -28.56 -6.11 38.64
C GLY A 4 -27.10 -6.00 38.13
N THR A 5 -26.88 -6.57 36.94
CA THR A 5 -25.83 -6.40 35.93
C THR A 5 -25.62 -4.91 35.54
N THR A 6 -24.58 -4.38 34.87
CA THR A 6 -23.55 -4.83 33.89
C THR A 6 -22.68 -3.58 33.59
N ASP A 7 -21.38 -3.69 33.28
CA ASP A 7 -20.84 -3.26 31.97
C ASP A 7 -19.32 -3.51 31.83
N THR A 8 -18.93 -4.56 31.08
CA THR A 8 -17.59 -4.69 30.48
C THR A 8 -17.70 -5.58 29.23
N ALA A 9 -18.62 -5.25 28.33
CA ALA A 9 -18.81 -5.97 27.08
C ALA A 9 -19.02 -4.99 25.91
N ALA A 10 -18.00 -4.20 25.57
CA ALA A 10 -18.08 -3.26 24.44
C ALA A 10 -16.93 -3.37 23.42
N ALA A 11 -15.96 -4.26 23.60
CA ALA A 11 -14.81 -4.38 22.68
C ALA A 11 -14.91 -5.52 21.64
N SER A 12 -15.96 -6.36 21.67
CA SER A 12 -15.98 -7.61 20.90
C SER A 12 -17.10 -7.74 19.87
N ALA A 13 -17.98 -6.74 19.74
CA ALA A 13 -19.22 -6.87 18.95
C ALA A 13 -19.18 -6.27 17.53
N ASN A 14 -18.04 -5.73 17.05
CA ASN A 14 -18.03 -4.93 15.81
C ASN A 14 -17.25 -5.52 14.61
N ALA A 15 -16.58 -6.67 14.77
CA ALA A 15 -15.85 -7.31 13.67
C ALA A 15 -16.71 -8.32 12.88
N SER A 16 -17.72 -8.93 13.50
CA SER A 16 -18.55 -9.97 12.87
C SER A 16 -19.61 -9.45 11.90
N ASP A 17 -20.01 -8.18 12.02
CA ASP A 17 -21.15 -7.61 11.27
C ASP A 17 -20.72 -6.75 10.08
N THR A 18 -19.42 -6.52 9.91
CA THR A 18 -18.92 -5.77 8.74
C THR A 18 -18.89 -6.69 7.52
N ASP A 19 -19.60 -6.32 6.46
CA ASP A 19 -19.44 -6.92 5.13
C ASP A 19 -18.06 -6.55 4.55
N ALA A 20 -17.04 -7.29 4.98
CA ALA A 20 -15.65 -7.06 4.60
C ALA A 20 -15.41 -7.22 3.09
N PRO A 21 -16.01 -8.21 2.39
CA PRO A 21 -15.95 -8.26 0.93
C PRO A 21 -16.49 -7.00 0.24
N ALA A 22 -17.67 -6.50 0.65
CA ALA A 22 -18.21 -5.27 0.09
C ALA A 22 -17.33 -4.05 0.41
N LEU A 23 -16.75 -4.00 1.61
CA LEU A 23 -15.83 -2.95 2.02
C LEU A 23 -14.56 -2.92 1.15
N VAL A 24 -13.93 -4.06 0.91
CA VAL A 24 -12.75 -4.18 0.03
C VAL A 24 -13.08 -3.79 -1.41
N LYS A 25 -14.26 -4.17 -1.91
CA LYS A 25 -14.73 -3.75 -3.24
C LYS A 25 -14.89 -2.24 -3.32
N ALA A 26 -15.50 -1.61 -2.32
CA ALA A 26 -15.64 -0.16 -2.25
C ALA A 26 -14.27 0.54 -2.21
N ALA A 27 -13.32 0.02 -1.43
CA ALA A 27 -11.97 0.56 -1.38
C ALA A 27 -11.21 0.43 -2.71
N SER A 28 -11.39 -0.68 -3.43
CA SER A 28 -10.86 -0.84 -4.79
C SER A 28 -11.42 0.24 -5.72
N GLU A 29 -12.73 0.50 -5.68
CA GLU A 29 -13.38 1.54 -6.49
C GLU A 29 -12.92 2.95 -6.12
N ALA A 30 -12.82 3.26 -4.84
CA ALA A 30 -12.27 4.53 -4.34
C ALA A 30 -10.84 4.76 -4.82
N SER A 31 -10.00 3.71 -4.76
CA SER A 31 -8.59 3.78 -5.17
C SER A 31 -8.41 4.11 -6.66
N LYS A 32 -9.34 3.72 -7.54
CA LYS A 32 -9.30 4.07 -8.99
C LYS A 32 -9.48 5.57 -9.25
N ASN A 33 -10.07 6.28 -8.28
CA ASN A 33 -10.38 7.70 -8.36
C ASN A 33 -9.31 8.58 -7.71
N VAL A 34 -8.27 7.99 -7.10
CA VAL A 34 -7.14 8.74 -6.53
C VAL A 34 -6.45 9.54 -7.64
N THR A 35 -6.27 10.84 -7.38
CA THR A 35 -5.57 11.78 -8.28
C THR A 35 -4.20 12.16 -7.75
N SER A 36 -4.03 12.14 -6.42
CA SER A 36 -2.76 12.34 -5.73
C SER A 36 -2.79 11.66 -4.36
N VAL A 37 -1.63 11.25 -3.87
CA VAL A 37 -1.48 10.61 -2.56
C VAL A 37 -0.12 10.91 -1.95
N HIS A 38 -0.08 11.05 -0.63
CA HIS A 38 1.16 10.90 0.13
C HIS A 38 1.30 9.44 0.56
N PHE A 39 2.46 8.83 0.36
CA PHE A 39 2.66 7.42 0.62
C PHE A 39 3.93 7.15 1.41
N LEU A 40 3.86 6.09 2.22
CA LEU A 40 4.96 5.56 3.00
C LEU A 40 5.09 4.06 2.71
N VAL A 41 6.22 3.65 2.12
CA VAL A 41 6.57 2.23 1.94
C VAL A 41 7.65 1.88 2.94
N LYS A 42 7.51 0.74 3.61
CA LYS A 42 8.54 0.15 4.47
C LYS A 42 8.71 -1.32 4.11
N VAL A 43 9.95 -1.77 4.05
CA VAL A 43 10.32 -3.16 3.86
C VAL A 43 10.81 -3.69 5.20
N ASP A 44 10.03 -4.59 5.79
CA ASP A 44 10.43 -5.26 7.03
C ASP A 44 11.34 -6.45 6.73
N GLY A 45 12.44 -6.55 7.46
CA GLY A 45 13.44 -7.61 7.29
C GLY A 45 14.39 -7.36 6.11
N LYS A 46 14.90 -8.44 5.51
CA LYS A 46 15.82 -8.38 4.35
C LYS A 46 15.19 -9.03 3.14
N VAL A 47 14.96 -8.26 2.09
CA VAL A 47 14.50 -8.76 0.78
C VAL A 47 15.71 -8.91 -0.15
N PRO A 48 15.97 -10.10 -0.71
CA PRO A 48 17.08 -10.30 -1.63
C PRO A 48 17.06 -9.31 -2.79
N ASN A 49 18.23 -8.72 -3.10
CA ASN A 49 18.43 -7.76 -4.19
C ASN A 49 17.60 -6.46 -4.09
N MET A 50 17.07 -6.13 -2.91
CA MET A 50 16.34 -4.89 -2.66
C MET A 50 17.05 -4.07 -1.59
N PRO A 51 17.90 -3.09 -1.97
CA PRO A 51 18.61 -2.26 -1.01
C PRO A 51 17.73 -1.14 -0.44
N ILE A 52 16.56 -0.87 -1.03
CA ILE A 52 15.61 0.13 -0.52
C ILE A 52 14.82 -0.47 0.64
N THR A 53 14.80 0.23 1.77
CA THR A 53 14.12 -0.21 3.00
C THR A 53 12.94 0.69 3.38
N LYS A 54 12.93 1.94 2.92
CA LYS A 54 11.83 2.89 3.12
C LYS A 54 11.71 3.81 1.91
N VAL A 55 10.49 4.18 1.55
CA VAL A 55 10.18 5.30 0.64
C VAL A 55 9.13 6.18 1.29
N ASP A 56 9.30 7.49 1.19
CA ASP A 56 8.43 8.50 1.77
C ASP A 56 8.25 9.61 0.72
N GLY A 57 7.04 9.83 0.22
CA GLY A 57 6.87 10.75 -0.89
C GLY A 57 5.43 11.03 -1.30
N ASP A 58 5.32 11.93 -2.26
CA ASP A 58 4.07 12.35 -2.86
C ASP A 58 4.01 11.84 -4.30
N LEU A 59 2.86 11.27 -4.67
CA LEU A 59 2.56 10.78 -6.01
C LEU A 59 1.35 11.54 -6.54
N GLN A 60 1.52 12.27 -7.63
CA GLN A 60 0.44 12.69 -8.50
C GLN A 60 0.16 11.57 -9.49
N VAL A 61 -1.07 11.08 -9.55
CA VAL A 61 -1.53 10.03 -10.47
C VAL A 61 -2.17 10.66 -11.73
N LYS A 62 -2.88 11.78 -11.57
CA LYS A 62 -3.59 12.49 -12.65
C LYS A 62 -3.38 14.00 -12.58
N PRO A 63 -3.39 14.73 -13.71
CA PRO A 63 -3.51 14.22 -15.08
C PRO A 63 -2.22 13.57 -15.61
N THR A 64 -1.07 13.90 -15.02
CA THR A 64 0.23 13.35 -15.39
C THR A 64 0.86 12.70 -14.16
N THR A 65 1.44 11.52 -14.34
CA THR A 65 2.15 10.84 -13.26
C THR A 65 3.43 11.58 -12.91
N GLN A 66 3.54 12.03 -11.67
CA GLN A 66 4.74 12.67 -11.13
C GLN A 66 4.93 12.22 -9.69
N ALA A 67 6.18 12.01 -9.26
CA ALA A 67 6.46 11.67 -7.88
C ALA A 67 7.70 12.39 -7.36
N THR A 68 7.73 12.69 -6.07
CA THR A 68 8.91 13.22 -5.39
C THR A 68 8.97 12.66 -3.98
N GLY A 69 10.17 12.48 -3.46
CA GLY A 69 10.31 11.97 -2.10
C GLY A 69 11.73 11.58 -1.72
N THR A 70 11.84 10.83 -0.65
CA THR A 70 13.07 10.23 -0.18
C THR A 70 13.00 8.71 -0.19
N ALA A 71 14.16 8.07 -0.35
CA ALA A 71 14.33 6.63 -0.25
C ALA A 71 15.48 6.33 0.70
N THR A 72 15.24 5.46 1.68
CA THR A 72 16.28 4.93 2.57
C THR A 72 16.89 3.69 1.93
N ILE A 73 18.21 3.72 1.76
CA ILE A 73 19.02 2.67 1.11
C ILE A 73 19.94 2.06 2.15
N ASP A 74 19.96 0.73 2.23
CA ASP A 74 20.87 -0.04 3.09
C ASP A 74 21.82 -0.90 2.23
N ILE A 75 23.07 -0.44 2.10
CA ILE A 75 24.17 -1.18 1.45
C ILE A 75 25.32 -1.29 2.46
N GLY A 76 25.07 -1.98 3.57
CA GLY A 76 26.02 -2.08 4.68
C GLY A 76 25.98 -0.85 5.62
N GLY A 77 24.86 -0.14 5.62
CA GLY A 77 24.65 1.11 6.34
C GLY A 77 23.50 1.89 5.71
N GLN A 78 22.66 2.51 6.55
CA GLN A 78 21.53 3.30 6.10
C GLN A 78 21.96 4.68 5.60
N SER A 79 21.48 5.05 4.43
CA SER A 79 21.60 6.38 3.83
C SER A 79 20.27 6.80 3.24
N GLU A 80 20.03 8.12 3.16
CA GLU A 80 18.83 8.66 2.53
C GLU A 80 19.19 9.36 1.22
N GLY A 81 18.50 8.97 0.15
CA GLY A 81 18.54 9.65 -1.13
C GLY A 81 17.23 10.36 -1.43
N ARG A 82 17.26 11.35 -2.31
CA ARG A 82 16.06 12.03 -2.83
C ARG A 82 15.78 11.57 -4.26
N PHE A 83 14.52 11.51 -4.66
CA PHE A 83 14.13 11.20 -6.03
C PHE A 83 13.06 12.16 -6.54
N VAL A 84 13.01 12.31 -7.86
CA VAL A 84 11.95 12.97 -8.60
C VAL A 84 11.66 12.11 -9.83
N TYR A 85 10.39 11.77 -10.03
CA TYR A 85 9.89 11.17 -11.26
C TYR A 85 9.02 12.21 -11.97
N THR A 86 9.39 12.56 -13.20
CA THR A 86 8.63 13.49 -14.03
C THR A 86 8.87 13.18 -15.50
N ASP A 87 7.84 13.36 -16.33
CA ASP A 87 7.88 13.09 -17.77
C ASP A 87 8.48 11.71 -18.14
N GLY A 88 8.14 10.68 -17.36
CA GLY A 88 8.65 9.31 -17.56
C GLY A 88 10.09 9.08 -17.09
N THR A 89 10.79 10.10 -16.64
CA THR A 89 12.21 10.06 -16.29
C THR A 89 12.41 10.04 -14.77
N MET A 90 13.34 9.21 -14.29
CA MET A 90 13.74 9.16 -12.89
C MET A 90 15.02 9.95 -12.66
N TYR A 91 14.93 10.97 -11.79
CA TYR A 91 16.07 11.71 -11.27
C TYR A 91 16.31 11.33 -9.82
N ALA A 92 17.55 11.04 -9.44
CA ALA A 92 17.86 10.75 -8.04
C ALA A 92 19.20 11.32 -7.57
N SER A 93 19.23 11.68 -6.29
CA SER A 93 20.34 12.23 -5.54
C SER A 93 20.63 11.25 -4.41
N LEU A 94 21.31 10.12 -4.72
CA LEU A 94 21.41 8.98 -3.80
C LEU A 94 22.52 9.11 -2.76
N LEU A 95 23.69 9.65 -3.13
CA LEU A 95 24.88 9.73 -2.27
C LEU A 95 25.57 11.10 -2.34
N GLY A 96 24.84 12.14 -2.80
CA GLY A 96 25.40 13.48 -3.01
C GLY A 96 24.31 14.53 -3.15
N ALA A 97 24.70 15.78 -3.42
CA ALA A 97 23.79 16.92 -3.48
C ALA A 97 23.06 17.08 -4.83
N ASN A 98 23.62 16.51 -5.90
CA ASN A 98 23.14 16.68 -7.26
C ASN A 98 22.21 15.54 -7.67
N TYR A 99 21.18 15.88 -8.42
CA TYR A 99 20.34 14.90 -9.11
C TYR A 99 21.08 14.36 -10.34
N VAL A 100 21.00 13.04 -10.51
CA VAL A 100 21.46 12.32 -11.69
C VAL A 100 20.23 11.84 -12.45
N ASP A 101 20.26 11.96 -13.77
CA ASP A 101 19.26 11.40 -14.68
C ASP A 101 19.52 9.89 -14.87
N TYR A 102 18.57 9.06 -14.44
CA TYR A 102 18.65 7.61 -14.59
C TYR A 102 17.86 7.09 -15.81
N GLY A 103 17.32 7.98 -16.64
CA GLY A 103 16.53 7.64 -17.82
C GLY A 103 15.12 7.18 -17.46
N ASP A 104 14.60 6.24 -18.25
CA ASP A 104 13.24 5.70 -18.10
C ASP A 104 13.02 5.17 -16.67
N GLY A 105 12.14 5.83 -15.94
CA GLY A 105 11.84 5.47 -14.57
C GLY A 105 11.18 4.10 -14.46
N ALA A 106 10.42 3.65 -15.47
CA ALA A 106 9.78 2.34 -15.46
C ALA A 106 10.79 1.19 -15.51
N SER A 107 12.00 1.40 -16.04
CA SER A 107 13.11 0.42 -15.95
C SER A 107 13.67 0.24 -14.55
N ILE A 108 13.41 1.19 -13.64
CA ILE A 108 13.85 1.15 -12.23
C ILE A 108 12.68 0.72 -11.35
N TYR A 109 11.61 1.52 -11.39
CA TYR A 109 10.34 1.28 -10.74
C TYR A 109 9.25 2.13 -11.41
N ASP A 110 8.21 1.46 -11.91
CA ASP A 110 7.07 2.14 -12.51
C ASP A 110 6.13 2.69 -11.42
N VAL A 111 6.38 3.92 -10.97
CA VAL A 111 5.51 4.62 -10.00
C VAL A 111 4.07 4.80 -10.50
N SER A 112 3.85 4.78 -11.82
CA SER A 112 2.50 4.89 -12.38
C SER A 112 1.68 3.62 -12.13
N ALA A 113 2.35 2.48 -11.95
CA ALA A 113 1.69 1.21 -11.69
C ALA A 113 0.98 1.17 -10.32
N LEU A 114 1.40 1.98 -9.34
CA LEU A 114 0.87 1.95 -7.97
C LEU A 114 -0.65 2.16 -7.90
N PHE A 115 -1.18 3.07 -8.72
CA PHE A 115 -2.61 3.38 -8.79
C PHE A 115 -3.22 3.08 -10.16
N ASP A 116 -2.53 2.28 -10.98
CA ASP A 116 -3.10 1.73 -12.20
C ASP A 116 -4.34 0.86 -11.86
N PRO A 117 -5.50 1.06 -12.51
CA PRO A 117 -6.73 0.33 -12.18
C PRO A 117 -6.66 -1.19 -12.37
N THR A 118 -5.71 -1.68 -13.17
CA THR A 118 -5.58 -3.08 -13.59
C THR A 118 -4.36 -3.78 -13.02
N LYS A 119 -3.38 -3.04 -12.49
CA LYS A 119 -2.14 -3.59 -11.92
C LYS A 119 -1.83 -3.10 -10.51
N GLY A 120 -2.36 -1.94 -10.13
CA GLY A 120 -2.02 -1.25 -8.90
C GLY A 120 -2.78 -1.72 -7.67
N ILE A 121 -2.71 -0.91 -6.62
CA ILE A 121 -3.48 -1.06 -5.37
C ILE A 121 -4.98 -1.31 -5.63
N PRO A 122 -5.65 -0.62 -6.59
CA PRO A 122 -7.04 -0.94 -6.92
C PRO A 122 -7.25 -2.40 -7.33
N ASN A 123 -6.33 -2.96 -8.12
CA ASN A 123 -6.41 -4.35 -8.57
C ASN A 123 -6.02 -5.32 -7.46
N VAL A 124 -5.01 -5.01 -6.64
CA VAL A 124 -4.66 -5.81 -5.46
C VAL A 124 -5.87 -5.99 -4.54
N LEU A 125 -6.60 -4.91 -4.24
CA LEU A 125 -7.84 -4.98 -3.48
C LEU A 125 -8.92 -5.80 -4.20
N ALA A 126 -9.10 -5.59 -5.50
CA ALA A 126 -10.10 -6.33 -6.29
C ALA A 126 -9.81 -7.85 -6.39
N LYS A 127 -8.55 -8.25 -6.29
CA LYS A 127 -8.09 -9.64 -6.38
C LYS A 127 -7.94 -10.30 -5.01
N MET A 128 -8.22 -9.59 -3.92
CA MET A 128 -8.17 -10.15 -2.59
C MET A 128 -9.30 -11.17 -2.39
N THR A 129 -8.93 -12.37 -1.94
CA THR A 129 -9.86 -13.48 -1.70
C THR A 129 -9.82 -13.91 -0.23
N GLY A 130 -10.84 -14.64 0.22
CA GLY A 130 -10.94 -15.07 1.61
C GLY A 130 -11.07 -13.91 2.60
N VAL A 131 -11.61 -12.77 2.15
CA VAL A 131 -11.67 -11.52 2.90
C VAL A 131 -12.49 -11.68 4.19
N LYS A 132 -11.91 -11.26 5.31
CA LYS A 132 -12.56 -11.25 6.64
C LYS A 132 -12.26 -9.96 7.37
N ALA A 133 -13.24 -9.44 8.10
CA ALA A 133 -12.99 -8.37 9.06
C ALA A 133 -12.17 -8.91 10.24
N ALA A 134 -11.17 -8.15 10.65
CA ALA A 134 -10.20 -8.49 11.69
C ALA A 134 -10.15 -7.43 12.82
N GLY A 135 -11.15 -6.56 12.88
CA GLY A 135 -11.32 -5.54 13.92
C GLY A 135 -11.24 -4.11 13.40
N THR A 136 -11.07 -3.18 14.32
CA THR A 136 -10.90 -1.74 14.05
C THR A 136 -9.56 -1.30 14.61
N GLU A 137 -8.86 -0.43 13.88
CA GLU A 137 -7.58 0.15 14.29
C GLU A 137 -7.54 1.63 13.88
N THR A 138 -6.89 2.47 14.67
CA THR A 138 -6.66 3.87 14.30
C THR A 138 -5.25 3.99 13.73
N ILE A 139 -5.13 4.43 12.48
CA ILE A 139 -3.87 4.64 11.78
C ILE A 139 -3.72 6.13 11.50
N ASP A 140 -2.69 6.77 12.04
CA ASP A 140 -2.40 8.20 11.84
C ASP A 140 -3.61 9.12 12.12
N GLY A 141 -4.39 8.79 13.15
CA GLY A 141 -5.60 9.51 13.55
C GLY A 141 -6.88 9.16 12.77
N GLN A 142 -6.79 8.29 11.76
CA GLN A 142 -7.92 7.82 10.97
C GLN A 142 -8.46 6.49 11.52
N GLU A 143 -9.75 6.44 11.87
CA GLU A 143 -10.41 5.17 12.19
C GLU A 143 -10.54 4.29 10.94
N THR A 144 -10.09 3.04 11.05
CA THR A 144 -10.10 2.06 9.96
C THR A 144 -10.71 0.73 10.40
N THR A 145 -11.35 0.05 9.47
CA THR A 145 -11.63 -1.37 9.58
C THR A 145 -10.44 -2.14 9.04
N LYS A 146 -9.89 -3.03 9.87
CA LYS A 146 -8.84 -3.97 9.49
C LYS A 146 -9.47 -5.18 8.82
N VAL A 147 -8.99 -5.56 7.65
CA VAL A 147 -9.43 -6.74 6.91
C VAL A 147 -8.22 -7.61 6.55
N THR A 148 -8.41 -8.92 6.54
CA THR A 148 -7.39 -9.89 6.11
C THR A 148 -7.90 -10.71 4.93
N GLY A 149 -6.98 -11.15 4.09
CA GLY A 149 -7.27 -12.04 2.97
C GLY A 149 -5.99 -12.54 2.33
N THR A 150 -6.09 -13.07 1.12
CA THR A 150 -4.94 -13.45 0.29
C THR A 150 -5.05 -12.84 -1.09
N VAL A 151 -3.90 -12.47 -1.66
CA VAL A 151 -3.79 -11.88 -3.00
C VAL A 151 -2.87 -12.74 -3.85
N PRO A 152 -3.16 -12.99 -5.14
CA PRO A 152 -2.22 -13.68 -6.01
C PRO A 152 -0.85 -12.98 -6.01
N ALA A 153 0.24 -13.72 -5.85
CA ALA A 153 1.58 -13.11 -5.73
C ALA A 153 1.97 -12.26 -6.94
N THR A 154 1.42 -12.56 -8.12
CA THR A 154 1.62 -11.75 -9.35
C THR A 154 1.11 -10.32 -9.19
N GLU A 155 0.04 -10.10 -8.44
CA GLU A 155 -0.51 -8.76 -8.20
C GLU A 155 0.33 -7.99 -7.17
N ILE A 156 0.84 -8.68 -6.14
CA ILE A 156 1.79 -8.08 -5.19
C ILE A 156 3.13 -7.75 -5.88
N ALA A 157 3.58 -8.63 -6.77
CA ALA A 157 4.78 -8.41 -7.58
C ALA A 157 4.66 -7.16 -8.47
N ALA A 158 3.49 -6.94 -9.06
CA ALA A 158 3.22 -5.79 -9.94
C ALA A 158 3.44 -4.44 -9.23
N ILE A 159 3.08 -4.33 -7.95
CA ILE A 159 3.25 -3.08 -7.19
C ILE A 159 4.58 -2.98 -6.44
N SER A 160 5.22 -4.11 -6.11
CA SER A 160 6.50 -4.13 -5.37
C SER A 160 7.73 -4.09 -6.28
N GLY A 161 7.56 -4.22 -7.61
CA GLY A 161 8.67 -4.38 -8.55
C GLY A 161 9.40 -5.72 -8.43
N SER A 162 8.88 -6.65 -7.63
CA SER A 162 9.45 -7.98 -7.46
C SER A 162 9.14 -8.88 -8.66
N ARG A 163 9.92 -9.94 -8.84
CA ARG A 163 9.65 -10.97 -9.84
C ARG A 163 9.12 -12.22 -9.17
N VAL A 164 8.04 -12.78 -9.70
CA VAL A 164 7.47 -14.05 -9.25
C VAL A 164 7.33 -15.00 -10.44
N ASP A 165 7.64 -16.27 -10.22
CA ASP A 165 7.36 -17.35 -11.16
C ASP A 165 5.87 -17.74 -10.98
N PRO A 166 4.98 -17.48 -11.97
CA PRO A 166 3.55 -17.71 -11.80
C PRO A 166 3.22 -19.18 -11.47
N GLU A 167 3.98 -20.13 -12.01
CA GLU A 167 3.75 -21.57 -11.84
C GLU A 167 4.12 -22.07 -10.43
N LYS A 168 5.00 -21.34 -9.74
CA LYS A 168 5.46 -21.67 -8.38
C LYS A 168 4.92 -20.72 -7.32
N SER A 169 4.10 -19.76 -7.73
CA SER A 169 3.62 -18.72 -6.83
C SER A 169 2.50 -19.23 -5.92
N VAL A 170 2.51 -18.79 -4.66
CA VAL A 170 1.44 -19.03 -3.69
C VAL A 170 0.76 -17.70 -3.37
N PRO A 171 -0.57 -17.67 -3.11
CA PRO A 171 -1.24 -16.47 -2.67
C PRO A 171 -0.58 -15.88 -1.41
N VAL A 172 -0.40 -14.56 -1.41
CA VAL A 172 0.27 -13.81 -0.34
C VAL A 172 -0.77 -13.37 0.70
N PRO A 173 -0.62 -13.75 1.98
CA PRO A 173 -1.43 -13.18 3.06
C PRO A 173 -1.29 -11.66 3.07
N THR A 174 -2.43 -10.97 2.99
CA THR A 174 -2.47 -9.51 2.87
C THR A 174 -3.45 -8.94 3.90
N THR A 175 -3.08 -7.82 4.52
CA THR A 175 -3.94 -7.11 5.48
C THR A 175 -4.17 -5.70 4.97
N ALA A 176 -5.41 -5.25 4.87
CA ALA A 176 -5.72 -3.87 4.52
C ALA A 176 -6.41 -3.16 5.68
N TRP A 177 -6.15 -1.86 5.81
CA TRP A 177 -6.86 -0.96 6.71
C TRP A 177 -7.60 0.05 5.87
N ILE A 178 -8.93 -0.01 5.91
CA ILE A 178 -9.82 0.80 5.07
C ILE A 178 -10.56 1.79 5.96
N GLN A 179 -10.70 3.04 5.53
CA GLN A 179 -11.45 4.05 6.29
C GLN A 179 -12.82 3.53 6.70
N LYS A 180 -13.13 3.61 7.99
CA LYS A 180 -14.42 3.15 8.53
C LYS A 180 -15.59 4.01 8.03
N SER A 181 -15.37 5.31 7.90
CA SER A 181 -16.31 6.31 7.37
C SER A 181 -15.75 6.99 6.11
N GLY A 182 -16.49 7.92 5.50
CA GLY A 182 -16.05 8.62 4.28
C GLY A 182 -15.96 7.74 3.04
N ASP A 183 -15.03 8.06 2.15
CA ASP A 183 -14.89 7.52 0.79
C ASP A 183 -14.38 6.07 0.72
N LYS A 184 -14.10 5.45 1.87
CA LYS A 184 -13.57 4.08 1.96
C LYS A 184 -12.17 3.96 1.34
N GLN A 185 -11.33 4.99 1.48
CA GLN A 185 -9.95 4.92 1.03
C GLN A 185 -9.17 3.84 1.79
N VAL A 186 -8.22 3.20 1.12
CA VAL A 186 -7.22 2.37 1.78
C VAL A 186 -6.20 3.27 2.47
N VAL A 187 -5.97 3.01 3.75
CA VAL A 187 -5.03 3.78 4.59
C VAL A 187 -3.70 3.03 4.72
N ARG A 188 -3.74 1.70 4.74
CA ARG A 188 -2.56 0.82 4.76
C ARG A 188 -2.88 -0.49 4.08
N LEU A 189 -1.88 -1.08 3.43
CA LEU A 189 -1.90 -2.40 2.78
C LEU A 189 -0.64 -3.17 3.18
#